data_AF-A0A1Z4V1W7-F1
#
_entry.id   AF-A0A1Z4V1W7-F1
#
_cell.length_a   1.000
_cell.length_b   1.000
_cell.length_c   1.000
_cell.angle_alpha   90.00
_cell.angle_beta   90.00
_cell.angle_gamma   90.00
#
_symmetry.space_group_name_H-M   'P 1'
#
loop_
_entity.id
_entity.type
_entity.pdbx_description
1 polymer ?
#
loop_
_entity_poly.entity_id
_entity_poly.type
_entity_poly.pdbx_seq_one_letter_code
_entity_poly.pdbx_strand_id
1 'polypeptide(L)'
;MNKPVIWINGDCLSPQSPVLQAYPQAPALWVWDDALIAEWQISLKRLTFIYECLLELPVEIRRGNVAAEVLAFAKEHNTNLVVTTDSPSPRFDDICDQIEKSVTLEVFAVEPFFEYDGYIDLKRFSRYWKVAEKYVFQ
;
A
#
# COMPACT_ATOMS: atom_id res chain seq x y z
N MET A 1 -18.78 13.43 8.16
CA MET A 1 -17.46 13.05 7.60
C MET A 1 -17.57 11.60 7.17
N ASN A 2 -17.24 11.27 5.92
CA ASN A 2 -17.29 9.89 5.44
C ASN A 2 -16.17 9.11 6.13
N LYS A 3 -16.47 8.05 6.89
CA LYS A 3 -15.44 7.25 7.57
C LYS A 3 -14.82 6.30 6.53
N PRO A 4 -13.52 6.37 6.24
CA PRO A 4 -12.95 5.51 5.22
C PRO A 4 -12.83 4.05 5.71
N VAL A 5 -12.66 3.15 4.75
CA VAL A 5 -11.95 1.88 4.97
C VAL A 5 -10.52 2.02 4.42
N ILE A 6 -9.58 1.33 5.05
CA ILE A 6 -8.17 1.33 4.61
C ILE A 6 -7.91 0.05 3.82
N TRP A 7 -7.30 0.19 2.64
CA TRP A 7 -6.65 -0.93 1.96
C TRP A 7 -5.14 -0.85 2.19
N ILE A 8 -4.56 -1.86 2.86
CA ILE A 8 -3.12 -1.99 3.05
C ILE A 8 -2.55 -2.82 1.91
N ASN A 9 -1.57 -2.27 1.19
CA ASN A 9 -0.86 -2.96 0.12
C ASN A 9 0.56 -3.41 0.54
N GLY A 10 1.17 -4.28 -0.26
CA GLY A 10 2.43 -4.95 0.07
C GLY A 10 3.67 -4.06 0.14
N ASP A 11 3.60 -2.85 -0.41
CA ASP A 11 4.74 -1.91 -0.45
C ASP A 11 4.76 -0.94 0.74
N CYS A 12 3.68 -0.90 1.54
CA CYS A 12 3.61 -0.14 2.79
C CYS A 12 3.04 -0.98 3.94
N LEU A 13 3.53 -2.21 4.09
CA LEU A 13 3.13 -3.14 5.15
C LEU A 13 3.80 -2.80 6.50
N SER A 14 3.40 -1.69 7.11
CA SER A 14 4.01 -1.16 8.34
C SER A 14 2.96 -0.53 9.27
N PRO A 15 3.10 -0.66 10.61
CA PRO A 15 2.25 0.09 11.55
C PRO A 15 2.39 1.61 11.43
N GLN A 16 3.50 2.08 10.82
CA GLN A 16 3.77 3.49 10.54
C GLN A 16 3.23 3.94 9.18
N SER A 17 2.44 3.10 8.49
CA SER A 17 1.80 3.47 7.23
C SER A 17 1.03 4.80 7.36
N PRO A 18 1.20 5.77 6.43
CA PRO A 18 0.53 7.07 6.50
C PRO A 18 -0.99 7.00 6.65
N VAL A 19 -1.64 6.03 6.00
CA VAL A 19 -3.10 5.85 6.10
C VAL A 19 -3.54 5.31 7.47
N LEU A 20 -2.75 4.43 8.10
CA LEU A 20 -3.02 3.95 9.45
C LEU A 20 -2.81 5.07 10.48
N GLN A 21 -1.84 5.95 10.27
CA GLN A 21 -1.60 7.11 11.14
C GLN A 21 -2.70 8.16 11.01
N ALA A 22 -3.17 8.43 9.78
CA ALA A 22 -4.22 9.42 9.55
C ALA A 22 -5.61 8.92 9.99
N TYR A 23 -5.86 7.61 9.88
CA TYR A 23 -7.15 6.99 10.23
C TYR A 23 -6.99 5.81 11.19
N PRO A 24 -6.50 6.03 12.42
CA PRO A 24 -6.14 4.96 13.36
C PRO A 24 -7.32 4.12 13.87
N GLN A 25 -8.55 4.56 13.62
CA GLN A 25 -9.78 3.87 14.02
C GLN A 25 -10.58 3.37 12.80
N ALA A 26 -10.07 3.57 11.58
CA ALA A 26 -10.73 3.05 10.40
C ALA A 26 -10.46 1.54 10.28
N PRO A 27 -11.48 0.75 9.89
CA PRO A 27 -11.28 -0.65 9.58
C PRO A 27 -10.32 -0.79 8.40
N ALA A 28 -9.35 -1.70 8.50
CA ALA A 28 -8.31 -1.91 7.50
C ALA A 28 -8.37 -3.33 6.93
N LEU A 29 -8.03 -3.46 5.65
CA LEU A 29 -8.09 -4.70 4.89
C LEU A 29 -6.74 -4.98 4.23
N TRP A 30 -6.28 -6.22 4.37
CA TRP A 30 -5.29 -6.83 3.49
C TRP A 30 -5.96 -7.88 2.61
N VAL A 31 -5.56 -7.96 1.33
CA VAL A 31 -6.02 -9.01 0.41
C VAL A 31 -4.82 -9.75 -0.18
N TRP A 32 -4.78 -11.06 0.03
CA TRP A 32 -3.89 -11.94 -0.72
C TRP A 32 -4.36 -12.03 -2.18
N ASP A 33 -3.63 -11.39 -3.10
CA ASP A 33 -3.90 -11.45 -4.54
C ASP A 33 -3.48 -12.80 -5.12
N ASP A 34 -4.46 -13.66 -5.41
CA ASP A 34 -4.21 -14.98 -5.99
C ASP A 34 -3.50 -14.92 -7.34
N ALA A 35 -3.80 -13.92 -8.16
CA ALA A 35 -3.17 -13.75 -9.46
C ALA A 35 -1.71 -13.35 -9.31
N LEU A 36 -1.39 -12.43 -8.39
CA LEU A 36 -0.01 -12.04 -8.09
C LEU A 36 0.80 -13.22 -7.53
N ILE A 37 0.23 -13.95 -6.55
CA ILE A 37 0.90 -15.09 -5.92
C ILE A 37 1.23 -16.15 -6.98
N ALA A 38 0.30 -16.45 -7.87
CA ALA A 38 0.49 -17.39 -8.96
C ALA A 38 1.48 -16.88 -10.00
N GLU A 39 1.36 -15.63 -10.45
CA GLU A 39 2.22 -15.03 -11.47
C GLU A 39 3.69 -14.97 -11.00
N TRP A 40 3.91 -14.55 -9.76
CA TRP A 40 5.26 -14.36 -9.20
C TRP A 40 5.82 -15.61 -8.52
N GLN A 41 5.05 -16.69 -8.49
CA GLN A 41 5.43 -17.96 -7.85
C GLN A 41 5.96 -17.74 -6.43
N ILE A 42 5.23 -16.94 -5.64
CA ILE A 42 5.67 -16.51 -4.31
C ILE A 42 5.84 -17.74 -3.41
N SER A 43 7.06 -18.00 -2.97
CA SER A 43 7.38 -19.15 -2.13
C SER A 43 6.60 -19.14 -0.80
N LEU A 44 6.34 -20.33 -0.26
CA LEU A 44 5.72 -20.49 1.06
C LEU A 44 6.46 -19.70 2.14
N LYS A 45 7.80 -19.68 2.13
CA LYS A 45 8.60 -18.92 3.11
C LYS A 45 8.27 -17.42 3.08
N ARG A 46 8.09 -16.84 1.89
CA ARG A 46 7.73 -15.42 1.75
C ARG A 46 6.28 -15.16 2.18
N LEU A 47 5.36 -16.07 1.86
CA LEU A 47 3.97 -15.97 2.33
C LEU A 47 3.88 -16.04 3.86
N THR A 48 4.61 -16.96 4.49
CA THR A 48 4.67 -17.08 5.95
C THR A 48 5.21 -15.80 6.58
N PHE A 49 6.32 -15.25 6.06
CA PHE A 49 6.88 -14.00 6.56
C PHE A 49 5.88 -12.84 6.49
N ILE A 50 5.21 -12.65 5.35
CA ILE A 50 4.20 -11.59 5.20
C ILE A 50 3.02 -11.84 6.15
N TYR A 51 2.58 -13.09 6.32
CA TYR A 51 1.51 -13.44 7.26
C TYR A 51 1.88 -13.08 8.70
N GLU A 52 3.11 -13.35 9.14
CA GLU A 52 3.61 -12.94 10.46
C GLU A 52 3.56 -11.41 10.63
N CYS A 53 3.97 -10.65 9.62
CA CYS A 53 3.85 -9.18 9.64
C CYS A 53 2.38 -8.71 9.74
N LEU A 54 1.45 -9.39 9.06
CA LEU A 54 0.03 -9.04 9.11
C LEU A 54 -0.58 -9.23 10.50
N LEU A 55 -0.08 -10.19 11.29
CA LEU A 55 -0.53 -10.40 12.67
C LEU A 55 -0.17 -9.24 13.61
N GLU A 56 0.79 -8.40 13.22
CA GLU A 56 1.17 -7.19 13.96
C GLU A 56 0.36 -5.95 13.54
N LEU A 57 -0.50 -6.07 12.52
CA LEU A 57 -1.30 -4.98 11.97
C LEU A 57 -2.80 -5.14 12.31
N PRO A 58 -3.54 -4.03 12.49
CA PRO A 58 -4.98 -4.07 12.77
C PRO A 58 -5.81 -4.29 11.49
N VAL A 59 -5.50 -5.34 10.73
CA VAL A 59 -6.11 -5.62 9.42
C VAL A 59 -6.98 -6.87 9.45
N GLU A 60 -8.11 -6.81 8.75
CA GLU A 60 -8.80 -8.01 8.30
C GLU A 60 -8.04 -8.62 7.11
N ILE A 61 -7.83 -9.93 7.14
CA ILE A 61 -7.07 -10.65 6.11
C ILE A 61 -8.06 -11.41 5.22
N ARG A 62 -8.16 -11.01 3.95
CA ARG A 62 -8.93 -11.70 2.91
C ARG A 62 -8.02 -12.24 1.82
N ARG A 63 -8.60 -12.97 0.86
CA ARG A 63 -7.91 -13.57 -0.27
C ARG A 63 -8.82 -13.59 -1.48
N GLY A 64 -8.29 -13.20 -2.65
CA GLY A 64 -9.04 -13.21 -3.90
C GLY A 64 -8.65 -12.06 -4.82
N ASN A 65 -9.63 -11.56 -5.59
CA ASN A 65 -9.43 -10.37 -6.41
C ASN A 65 -9.45 -9.12 -5.52
N VAL A 66 -8.33 -8.37 -5.53
CA VAL A 66 -8.12 -7.24 -4.61
C VAL A 66 -9.21 -6.19 -4.71
N ALA A 67 -9.52 -5.71 -5.91
CA ALA A 67 -10.54 -4.68 -6.09
C ALA A 67 -11.92 -5.15 -5.61
N ALA A 68 -12.31 -6.39 -5.94
CA ALA A 68 -13.59 -6.95 -5.52
C ALA A 68 -13.71 -7.06 -3.99
N GLU A 69 -12.66 -7.54 -3.31
CA GLU A 69 -12.64 -7.65 -1.85
C GLU A 69 -12.65 -6.28 -1.17
N VAL A 70 -11.89 -5.30 -1.69
CA VAL A 70 -11.89 -3.92 -1.18
C VAL A 70 -13.28 -3.29 -1.31
N LEU A 71 -13.95 -3.47 -2.45
CA LEU A 71 -15.31 -2.95 -2.67
C LEU A 71 -16.35 -3.64 -1.78
N ALA A 72 -16.23 -4.95 -1.57
CA ALA A 72 -17.07 -5.70 -0.65
C ALA A 72 -16.90 -5.19 0.79
N PHE A 73 -15.66 -5.00 1.22
CA PHE A 73 -15.33 -4.47 2.54
C PHE A 73 -15.85 -3.05 2.75
N ALA A 74 -15.69 -2.16 1.78
CA ALA A 74 -16.27 -0.82 1.81
C ALA A 74 -17.80 -0.85 1.99
N LYS A 75 -18.47 -1.75 1.26
CA LYS A 75 -19.92 -1.95 1.37
C LYS A 75 -20.34 -2.48 2.75
N GLU A 76 -19.63 -3.46 3.30
CA GLU A 76 -19.90 -4.01 4.63
C GLU A 76 -19.78 -2.95 5.74
N HIS A 77 -18.82 -2.03 5.59
CA HIS A 77 -18.64 -0.89 6.49
C HIS A 77 -19.50 0.33 6.15
N ASN A 78 -20.41 0.22 5.18
CA ASN A 78 -21.33 1.28 4.75
C ASN A 78 -20.59 2.59 4.39
N THR A 79 -19.46 2.48 3.70
CA THR A 79 -18.67 3.63 3.26
C THR A 79 -18.48 3.62 1.74
N ASN A 80 -18.27 4.82 1.20
CA ASN A 80 -17.91 5.04 -0.20
C ASN A 80 -16.52 5.68 -0.33
N LEU A 81 -15.69 5.57 0.71
CA LEU A 81 -14.34 6.10 0.74
C LEU A 81 -13.36 4.98 1.10
N VAL A 82 -12.46 4.69 0.17
CA VAL A 82 -11.30 3.83 0.38
C VAL A 82 -10.07 4.72 0.44
N VAL A 83 -9.17 4.43 1.37
CA VAL A 83 -7.84 5.07 1.42
C VAL A 83 -6.75 4.00 1.35
N THR A 84 -5.67 4.30 0.65
CA THR A 84 -4.51 3.39 0.50
C THR A 84 -3.23 4.21 0.41
N THR A 85 -2.07 3.57 0.47
CA THR A 85 -0.78 4.21 0.21
C THR A 85 -0.35 3.98 -1.24
N ASP A 86 0.39 4.93 -1.79
CA ASP A 86 0.99 4.78 -3.11
C ASP A 86 1.92 3.55 -3.17
N SER A 87 2.06 2.97 -4.36
CA SER A 87 2.87 1.78 -4.60
C SER A 87 3.46 1.80 -6.01
N PRO A 88 4.75 1.50 -6.18
CA PRO A 88 5.37 1.36 -7.50
C PRO A 88 5.02 0.04 -8.20
N SER A 89 4.18 -0.80 -7.59
CA SER A 89 3.80 -2.10 -8.16
C SER A 89 3.06 -1.90 -9.49
N PRO A 90 3.45 -2.59 -10.58
CA PRO A 90 2.83 -2.41 -11.89
C PRO A 90 1.32 -2.64 -11.94
N ARG A 91 0.77 -3.42 -10.99
CA ARG A 91 -0.65 -3.75 -10.89
C ARG A 91 -1.44 -2.77 -10.02
N PHE A 92 -0.76 -1.86 -9.33
CA PHE A 92 -1.39 -0.96 -8.37
C PHE A 92 -2.40 -0.02 -9.05
N ASP A 93 -1.98 0.65 -10.12
CA ASP A 93 -2.84 1.56 -10.89
C ASP A 93 -4.07 0.84 -11.43
N ASP A 94 -3.89 -0.36 -12.00
CA ASP A 94 -4.99 -1.19 -12.52
C ASP A 94 -6.02 -1.56 -11.43
N ILE A 95 -5.58 -1.76 -10.18
CA ILE A 95 -6.46 -2.06 -9.04
C ILE A 95 -7.16 -0.78 -8.58
N CYS A 96 -6.45 0.34 -8.51
CA CYS A 96 -7.01 1.66 -8.16
C CYS A 96 -8.12 2.05 -9.15
N ASP A 97 -7.85 1.93 -10.45
CA ASP A 97 -8.82 2.17 -11.53
C ASP A 97 -10.09 1.32 -11.40
N GLN A 98 -9.98 0.09 -10.88
CA GLN A 98 -11.14 -0.77 -10.65
C GLN A 98 -11.96 -0.32 -9.44
N ILE A 99 -11.31 0.11 -8.37
CA ILE A 99 -11.96 0.61 -7.15
C ILE A 99 -12.67 1.94 -7.42
N GLU A 100 -12.00 2.88 -8.10
CA GLU A 100 -12.49 4.24 -8.40
C GLU A 100 -13.76 4.27 -9.25
N LYS A 101 -14.05 3.19 -9.98
CA LYS A 101 -15.31 3.05 -10.73
C LYS A 101 -16.55 3.03 -9.84
N SER A 102 -16.40 2.66 -8.56
CA SER A 102 -17.53 2.43 -7.65
C SER A 102 -17.51 3.33 -6.42
N VAL A 103 -16.32 3.65 -5.90
CA VAL A 103 -16.15 4.40 -4.64
C VAL A 103 -15.09 5.50 -4.81
N THR A 104 -15.05 6.48 -3.92
CA THR A 104 -13.95 7.44 -3.87
C THR A 104 -12.71 6.75 -3.34
N LEU A 105 -11.57 6.94 -4.01
CA LEU A 105 -10.27 6.45 -3.57
C LEU A 105 -9.36 7.65 -3.25
N GLU A 106 -8.69 7.62 -2.11
CA GLU A 106 -7.59 8.54 -1.80
C GLU A 106 -6.29 7.75 -1.64
N VAL A 107 -5.25 8.18 -2.35
CA VAL A 107 -3.93 7.56 -2.32
C VAL A 107 -2.96 8.48 -1.59
N PHE A 108 -2.39 7.99 -0.50
CA PHE A 108 -1.44 8.74 0.33
C PHE A 108 -0.03 8.49 -0.15
N ALA A 109 0.73 9.57 -0.34
CA ALA A 109 2.16 9.46 -0.62
C ALA A 109 2.89 8.85 0.58
N VAL A 110 3.89 8.03 0.29
CA VAL A 110 4.83 7.52 1.29
C VAL A 110 5.94 8.55 1.49
N GLU A 111 6.37 8.74 2.74
CA GLU A 111 7.48 9.64 3.06
C GLU A 111 8.73 9.21 2.27
N PRO A 112 9.30 10.09 1.42
CA PRO A 112 10.50 9.77 0.67
C PRO A 112 11.70 9.67 1.60
N PHE A 113 12.72 8.91 1.19
CA PHE A 113 13.97 8.79 1.97
C PHE A 113 14.65 10.15 2.25
N PHE A 114 14.52 11.10 1.32
CA PHE A 114 14.91 12.49 1.48
C PHE A 114 14.15 13.34 0.46
N GLU A 115 13.91 14.60 0.77
CA GLU A 115 13.31 15.56 -0.15
C GLU A 115 14.39 16.21 -1.03
N TYR A 116 14.21 16.12 -2.35
CA TYR A 116 15.09 16.76 -3.32
C TYR A 116 14.38 17.00 -4.64
N ASP A 117 14.38 18.25 -5.10
CA ASP A 117 13.71 18.72 -6.32
C ASP A 117 14.68 18.98 -7.49
N GLY A 118 15.98 18.80 -7.26
CA GLY A 118 17.01 18.97 -8.28
C GLY A 118 17.22 17.74 -9.18
N TYR A 119 18.13 17.86 -10.14
CA TYR A 119 18.50 16.74 -11.00
C TYR A 119 19.35 15.70 -10.26
N ILE A 120 18.97 14.43 -10.36
CA ILE A 120 19.80 13.30 -9.95
C ILE A 120 20.01 12.36 -11.14
N ASP A 121 21.26 12.01 -11.41
CA ASP A 121 21.56 10.94 -12.36
C ASP A 121 21.33 9.56 -11.71
N LEU A 122 20.17 8.97 -12.02
CA LEU A 122 19.74 7.67 -11.52
C LEU A 122 20.37 6.46 -12.25
N LYS A 123 21.25 6.68 -13.25
CA LYS A 123 21.89 5.56 -13.98
C LYS A 123 22.90 4.78 -13.14
N ARG A 124 23.41 5.36 -12.05
CA ARG A 124 24.35 4.70 -11.13
C ARG A 124 24.03 5.08 -9.69
N PHE A 125 23.91 4.07 -8.82
CA PHE A 125 23.67 4.27 -7.40
C PHE A 125 24.65 5.25 -6.75
N SER A 126 25.96 5.17 -7.07
CA SER A 126 26.95 6.08 -6.49
C SER A 126 26.78 7.56 -6.88
N ARG A 127 26.11 7.86 -8.01
CA ARG A 127 25.80 9.25 -8.41
C ARG A 127 24.59 9.76 -7.64
N TYR A 128 23.56 8.93 -7.50
CA TYR A 128 22.43 9.20 -6.60
C TYR A 128 22.91 9.43 -5.16
N TRP A 129 23.72 8.52 -4.64
CA TRP A 129 24.16 8.55 -3.25
C TRP A 129 24.98 9.81 -2.92
N LYS A 130 25.85 10.27 -3.82
CA LYS A 130 26.62 11.52 -3.66
C LYS A 130 25.75 12.78 -3.48
N VAL A 131 24.50 12.73 -3.95
CA VAL A 131 23.53 13.79 -3.71
C VAL A 131 22.80 13.51 -2.41
N ALA A 132 22.18 12.33 -2.27
CA ALA A 132 21.38 11.95 -1.13
C ALA A 132 22.14 12.08 0.20
N GLU A 133 23.38 11.59 0.29
CA GLU A 133 24.18 11.55 1.53
C GLU A 133 24.36 12.91 2.22
N LYS A 134 24.22 14.01 1.47
CA LYS A 134 24.32 15.38 1.99
C LYS A 134 23.11 15.80 2.80
N TYR A 135 21.97 15.13 2.62
CA TYR A 135 20.67 15.49 3.20
C TYR A 135 20.21 14.50 4.27
N VAL A 136 20.58 13.22 4.18
CA VAL A 136 20.01 12.17 5.04
C VAL A 136 20.59 12.06 6.46
N PHE A 137 21.71 12.71 6.75
CA PHE A 137 22.36 12.65 8.08
C PHE A 137 22.37 13.99 8.82
N GLN A 138 21.50 14.93 8.43
CA GLN A 138 21.37 16.23 9.07
C GLN A 138 20.47 16.18 10.30
#